data_AF-A0A101G6K1-F1
#
_entry.id   AF-A0A101G6K1-F1
#
_cell.length_a   1.000
_cell.length_b   1.000
_cell.length_c   1.000
_cell.angle_alpha   90.00
_cell.angle_beta   90.00
_cell.angle_gamma   90.00
#
_symmetry.space_group_name_H-M   'P 1'
#
loop_
_entity.id
_entity.type
_entity.pdbx_description
1 polymer ?
#
loop_
_entity_poly.entity_id
_entity_poly.type
_entity_poly.pdbx_seq_one_letter_code
_entity_poly.pdbx_strand_id
1 'polypeptide(L)'
;MFNMQNSYEKATAGLESLVADLAKKGQARRDKLQSNLQILTEEEASLKNEVSLKTQLLVAAEVEESPADQDRFNKELVKLRRQLEDVSSKTQAYKSALDLPILNSAETMKLKAAALKVREARLVKVHDVATRQTEIVRLLKELNEENSRLVEEKFLLEQPREASVAKAVMGFVDSELASSKFENRSGAFQFAFEAWLNS
;
A
#
# COMPACT_ATOMS: atom_id res chain seq x y z
N MET A 1 -5.01 -14.20 -14.17
CA MET A 1 -4.38 -12.86 -14.04
C MET A 1 -5.35 -11.71 -13.71
N PHE A 2 -6.68 -11.90 -13.70
CA PHE A 2 -7.67 -10.81 -13.55
C PHE A 2 -7.78 -10.12 -12.16
N ASN A 3 -7.11 -10.63 -11.11
CA ASN A 3 -7.33 -10.14 -9.74
C ASN A 3 -6.30 -9.09 -9.24
N MET A 4 -5.10 -9.04 -9.82
CA MET A 4 -4.09 -8.04 -9.40
C MET A 4 -4.33 -6.67 -10.03
N GLN A 5 -4.64 -6.59 -11.32
CA GLN A 5 -4.93 -5.30 -12.00
C GLN A 5 -6.08 -4.53 -11.32
N ASN A 6 -7.16 -5.23 -10.99
CA ASN A 6 -8.31 -4.66 -10.25
C ASN A 6 -7.95 -4.14 -8.85
N SER A 7 -6.98 -4.75 -8.16
CA SER A 7 -6.53 -4.30 -6.84
C SER A 7 -5.71 -3.02 -6.92
N TYR A 8 -4.86 -2.87 -7.95
CA TYR A 8 -4.05 -1.68 -8.17
C TYR A 8 -4.86 -0.47 -8.66
N GLU A 9 -5.86 -0.69 -9.52
CA GLU A 9 -6.77 0.38 -9.96
C GLU A 9 -7.56 0.96 -8.79
N LYS A 10 -8.08 0.10 -7.90
CA LYS A 10 -8.76 0.52 -6.67
C LYS A 10 -7.83 1.30 -5.73
N ALA A 11 -6.58 0.87 -5.58
CA ALA A 11 -5.60 1.57 -4.74
C ALA A 11 -5.25 2.96 -5.30
N THR A 12 -5.17 3.09 -6.63
CA THR A 12 -4.85 4.37 -7.30
C THR A 12 -6.03 5.35 -7.20
N ALA A 13 -7.26 4.89 -7.48
CA ALA A 13 -8.46 5.69 -7.29
C ALA A 13 -8.63 6.14 -5.83
N GLY A 14 -8.29 5.28 -4.86
CA GLY A 14 -8.27 5.62 -3.45
C GLY A 14 -7.26 6.73 -3.11
N LEU A 15 -6.05 6.66 -3.67
CA LEU A 15 -5.02 7.70 -3.50
C LEU A 15 -5.43 9.03 -4.14
N GLU A 16 -5.97 9.01 -5.35
CA GLU A 16 -6.45 10.21 -6.04
C GLU A 16 -7.59 10.89 -5.28
N SER A 17 -8.53 10.09 -4.76
CA SER A 17 -9.62 10.55 -3.89
C SER A 17 -9.08 11.17 -2.60
N LEU A 18 -8.15 10.50 -1.92
CA LEU A 18 -7.54 11.01 -0.69
C LEU A 18 -6.81 12.34 -0.92
N VAL A 19 -6.08 12.47 -2.03
CA VAL A 19 -5.40 13.72 -2.41
C VAL A 19 -6.41 14.84 -2.67
N ALA A 20 -7.51 14.55 -3.36
CA ALA A 20 -8.58 15.52 -3.59
C ALA A 20 -9.26 15.96 -2.28
N ASP A 21 -9.54 15.02 -1.37
CA ASP A 21 -10.12 15.30 -0.06
C ASP A 21 -9.20 16.14 0.82
N LEU A 22 -7.89 15.84 0.82
CA LEU A 22 -6.89 16.62 1.55
C LEU A 22 -6.79 18.04 0.99
N ALA A 23 -6.80 18.22 -0.33
CA ALA A 23 -6.80 19.54 -0.95
C ALA A 23 -8.06 20.34 -0.57
N LYS A 24 -9.24 19.71 -0.62
CA LYS A 24 -10.51 20.34 -0.23
C LYS A 24 -10.52 20.75 1.24
N LYS A 25 -10.06 19.87 2.15
CA LYS A 25 -9.96 20.17 3.59
C LYS A 25 -8.93 21.27 3.87
N GLY A 26 -7.81 21.26 3.16
CA GLY A 26 -6.78 22.30 3.24
C GLY A 26 -7.32 23.68 2.84
N GLN A 27 -8.04 23.74 1.72
CA GLN A 27 -8.67 24.97 1.26
C GLN A 27 -9.74 25.47 2.24
N ALA A 28 -10.66 24.61 2.68
CA ALA A 28 -11.69 24.99 3.63
C ALA A 28 -11.12 25.52 4.96
N ARG A 29 -10.01 24.94 5.44
CA ARG A 29 -9.31 25.46 6.62
C ARG A 29 -8.71 26.84 6.36
N ARG A 30 -8.12 27.08 5.18
CA ARG A 30 -7.57 28.38 4.80
C ARG A 30 -8.66 29.44 4.74
N ASP A 31 -9.77 29.15 4.07
CA ASP A 31 -10.90 30.08 3.96
C ASP A 31 -11.43 30.46 5.35
N LYS A 32 -11.53 29.49 6.26
CA LYS A 32 -11.93 29.75 7.65
C LYS A 32 -10.90 30.60 8.41
N LEU A 33 -9.61 30.32 8.27
CA LEU A 33 -8.55 31.12 8.89
C LEU A 33 -8.55 32.56 8.36
N GLN A 34 -8.76 32.73 7.05
CA GLN A 34 -8.80 34.03 6.40
C GLN A 34 -10.04 34.84 6.81
N SER A 35 -11.20 34.19 6.90
CA SER A 35 -12.43 34.81 7.43
C SER A 35 -12.26 35.28 8.88
N ASN A 36 -11.72 34.42 9.75
CA ASN A 36 -11.43 34.80 11.14
C ASN A 36 -10.41 35.94 11.23
N LEU A 37 -9.37 35.90 10.38
CA LEU A 37 -8.35 36.96 10.35
C LEU A 37 -8.97 38.30 9.94
N GLN A 38 -9.89 38.30 8.98
CA GLN A 38 -10.58 39.52 8.57
C GLN A 38 -11.39 40.11 9.74
N ILE A 39 -12.18 39.29 10.42
CA ILE A 39 -12.96 39.72 11.60
C ILE A 39 -12.04 40.32 12.68
N LEU A 40 -10.94 39.63 13.00
CA LEU A 40 -9.98 40.11 14.00
C LEU A 40 -9.28 41.41 13.56
N THR A 41 -9.02 41.59 12.26
CA THR A 41 -8.41 42.81 11.73
C THR A 41 -9.38 44.00 11.81
N GLU A 42 -10.67 43.77 11.52
CA GLU A 42 -11.73 44.77 11.67
C GLU A 42 -11.93 45.14 13.15
N GLU A 43 -11.93 44.15 14.05
CA GLU A 43 -11.99 44.36 15.50
C GLU A 43 -10.77 45.13 16.03
N GLU A 44 -9.56 44.80 15.57
CA GLU A 44 -8.33 45.52 15.93
C GLU A 44 -8.39 46.99 15.50
N ALA A 45 -8.90 47.26 14.29
CA ALA A 45 -9.08 48.62 13.80
C ALA A 45 -10.13 49.40 14.62
N SER A 46 -11.25 48.75 14.98
CA SER A 46 -12.28 49.34 15.84
C SER A 46 -11.71 49.71 17.22
N LEU A 47 -10.99 48.79 17.87
CA LEU A 47 -10.37 49.03 19.16
C LEU A 47 -9.32 50.14 19.11
N LYS A 48 -8.53 50.24 18.03
CA LYS A 48 -7.59 51.35 17.83
C LYS A 48 -8.31 52.70 17.77
N ASN A 49 -9.44 52.77 17.06
CA ASN A 49 -10.25 53.98 16.98
C ASN A 49 -10.84 54.35 18.35
N GLU A 50 -11.34 53.38 19.11
CA GLU A 50 -11.86 53.60 20.46
C GLU A 50 -10.77 54.09 21.42
N VAL A 51 -9.58 53.47 21.40
CA VAL A 51 -8.41 53.94 22.17
C VAL A 51 -8.05 55.37 21.78
N SER A 52 -8.03 55.70 20.49
CA SER A 52 -7.75 57.07 20.03
C SER A 52 -8.79 58.07 20.54
N LEU A 53 -10.08 57.75 20.44
CA LEU A 53 -11.17 58.61 20.93
C LEU A 53 -11.06 58.82 22.45
N LYS A 54 -10.85 57.76 23.21
CA LYS A 54 -10.69 57.86 24.68
C LYS A 54 -9.42 58.61 25.08
N THR A 55 -8.37 58.53 24.28
CA THR A 55 -7.15 59.31 24.50
C THR A 55 -7.42 60.80 24.28
N GLN A 56 -8.18 61.17 23.24
CA GLN A 56 -8.58 62.57 23.02
C GLN A 56 -9.47 63.10 24.15
N LEU A 57 -10.40 62.28 24.66
CA LEU A 57 -11.24 62.65 25.81
C LEU A 57 -10.44 62.80 27.10
N LEU A 58 -9.43 61.96 27.32
CA LEU A 58 -8.50 62.12 28.45
C LEU A 58 -7.74 63.45 28.35
N VAL A 59 -7.21 63.79 27.17
CA VAL A 59 -6.52 65.07 26.94
C VAL A 59 -7.45 66.26 27.19
N ALA A 60 -8.72 66.18 26.74
CA ALA A 60 -9.70 67.23 27.04
C ALA A 60 -9.95 67.38 28.55
N ALA A 61 -10.10 66.27 29.27
CA ALA A 61 -10.27 66.28 30.73
C ALA A 61 -9.02 66.79 31.49
N GLU A 62 -7.82 66.62 30.93
CA GLU A 62 -6.58 67.24 31.42
C GLU A 62 -6.60 68.75 31.24
N VAL A 63 -7.02 69.24 30.07
CA VAL A 63 -7.15 70.69 29.78
C VAL A 63 -8.21 71.35 30.65
N GLU A 64 -9.32 70.65 30.92
CA GLU A 64 -10.41 71.12 31.78
C GLU A 64 -10.14 70.93 33.29
N GLU A 65 -8.96 70.39 33.65
CA GLU A 65 -8.56 70.10 35.02
C GLU A 65 -9.60 69.27 35.82
N SER A 66 -10.29 68.33 35.15
CA SER A 66 -11.29 67.43 35.77
C SER A 66 -10.66 66.10 36.20
N PRO A 67 -10.28 65.90 37.48
CA PRO A 67 -9.55 64.70 37.90
C PRO A 67 -10.44 63.45 37.88
N ALA A 68 -11.75 63.62 38.08
CA ALA A 68 -12.72 62.54 38.04
C ALA A 68 -12.86 61.95 36.62
N ASP A 69 -12.90 62.80 35.60
CA ASP A 69 -12.96 62.35 34.20
C ASP A 69 -11.62 61.77 33.73
N GLN A 70 -10.50 62.34 34.19
CA GLN A 70 -9.17 61.77 33.94
C GLN A 70 -9.04 60.34 34.49
N ASP A 71 -9.43 60.08 35.74
CA ASP A 71 -9.38 58.73 36.34
C ASP A 71 -10.32 57.76 35.59
N ARG A 72 -11.52 58.22 35.23
CA ARG A 72 -12.48 57.43 34.45
C ARG A 72 -11.91 57.03 33.09
N PHE A 73 -11.44 57.99 32.29
CA PHE A 73 -10.90 57.70 30.96
C PHE A 73 -9.61 56.88 31.01
N ASN A 74 -8.77 57.08 32.02
CA ASN A 74 -7.59 56.23 32.25
C ASN A 74 -7.98 54.77 32.51
N LYS A 75 -8.99 54.52 33.36
CA LYS A 75 -9.48 53.15 33.61
C LYS A 75 -10.07 52.51 32.36
N GLU A 76 -10.81 53.28 31.55
CA GLU A 76 -11.35 52.81 30.27
C GLU A 76 -10.23 52.49 29.26
N LEU A 77 -9.22 53.36 29.15
CA LEU A 77 -8.06 53.16 28.28
C LEU A 77 -7.25 51.92 28.64
N VAL A 78 -7.03 51.65 29.93
CA VAL A 78 -6.32 50.44 30.36
C VAL A 78 -7.07 49.17 29.92
N LYS A 79 -8.40 49.16 30.01
CA LYS A 79 -9.23 48.03 29.54
C LYS A 79 -9.14 47.88 28.03
N LEU A 80 -9.33 48.96 27.28
CA LEU A 80 -9.27 48.94 25.81
C LEU A 80 -7.89 48.52 25.29
N ARG A 81 -6.80 48.98 25.92
CA ARG A 81 -5.43 48.58 25.55
C ARG A 81 -5.19 47.09 25.75
N ARG A 82 -5.71 46.50 26.84
CA ARG A 82 -5.61 45.05 27.06
C ARG A 82 -6.41 44.25 26.03
N GLN A 83 -7.61 44.71 25.68
CA GLN A 83 -8.40 44.08 24.61
C GLN A 83 -7.67 44.17 23.26
N LEU A 84 -7.10 45.32 22.95
CA LEU A 84 -6.33 45.53 21.73
C LEU A 84 -5.10 44.60 21.66
N GLU A 85 -4.38 44.43 22.78
CA GLU A 85 -3.24 43.52 22.86
C GLU A 85 -3.63 42.05 22.63
N ASP A 86 -4.75 41.61 23.23
CA ASP A 86 -5.27 40.25 23.02
C ASP A 86 -5.72 40.02 21.56
N VAL A 87 -6.46 40.95 20.98
CA VAL A 87 -6.90 40.88 19.58
C VAL A 87 -5.72 40.95 18.62
N SER A 88 -4.74 41.81 18.87
CA SER A 88 -3.53 41.91 18.04
C SER A 88 -2.70 40.63 18.10
N SER A 89 -2.56 40.03 19.30
CA SER A 89 -1.88 38.74 19.49
C SER A 89 -2.58 37.60 18.73
N LYS A 90 -3.91 37.55 18.80
CA LYS A 90 -4.71 36.59 18.01
C LYS A 90 -4.55 36.83 16.52
N THR A 91 -4.61 38.07 16.07
CA THR A 91 -4.42 38.45 14.66
C THR A 91 -3.06 37.98 14.14
N GLN A 92 -1.99 38.20 14.91
CA GLN A 92 -0.64 37.73 14.61
C GLN A 92 -0.59 36.20 14.48
N ALA A 93 -1.21 35.47 15.42
CA ALA A 93 -1.25 34.01 15.40
C ALA A 93 -1.97 33.46 14.16
N TYR A 94 -3.07 34.09 13.75
CA TYR A 94 -3.80 33.71 12.54
C TYR A 94 -3.03 34.03 11.24
N LYS A 95 -2.30 35.15 11.18
CA LYS A 95 -1.39 35.45 10.06
C LYS A 95 -0.31 34.38 9.93
N SER A 96 0.37 34.05 11.03
CA SER A 96 1.39 32.99 11.03
C SER A 96 0.82 31.62 10.64
N ALA A 97 -0.42 31.32 11.03
CA ALA A 97 -1.08 30.06 10.65
C ALA A 97 -1.42 29.99 9.15
N LEU A 98 -1.62 31.13 8.47
CA LEU A 98 -1.81 31.20 7.02
C LEU A 98 -0.51 31.05 6.23
N ASP A 99 0.63 31.42 6.84
CA ASP A 99 1.96 31.29 6.24
C ASP A 99 2.54 29.86 6.32
N LEU A 100 1.88 28.95 7.06
CA LEU A 100 2.28 27.55 7.10
C LEU A 100 2.15 26.93 5.69
N PRO A 101 3.13 26.12 5.26
CA PRO A 101 3.10 25.49 3.94
C PRO A 101 1.88 24.56 3.85
N ILE A 102 0.94 24.95 2.99
CA ILE A 102 -0.19 24.13 2.59
C ILE A 102 0.19 23.50 1.27
N LEU A 103 -0.21 22.23 1.09
CA LEU A 103 -0.26 21.54 -0.19
C LEU A 103 -0.91 22.44 -1.25
N ASN A 104 -0.09 23.22 -1.95
CA ASN A 104 -0.56 24.07 -3.02
C ASN A 104 -0.86 23.18 -4.25
N SER A 105 -1.50 23.75 -5.27
CA SER A 105 -1.84 22.99 -6.48
C SER A 105 -0.62 22.32 -7.12
N ALA A 106 0.55 22.95 -7.06
CA ALA A 106 1.79 22.40 -7.58
C ALA A 106 2.33 21.23 -6.74
N GLU A 107 2.28 21.30 -5.41
CA GLU A 107 2.67 20.21 -4.52
C GLU A 107 1.71 19.03 -4.60
N THR A 108 0.42 19.32 -4.75
CA THR A 108 -0.62 18.32 -5.03
C THR A 108 -0.35 17.60 -6.35
N MET A 109 0.02 18.34 -7.40
CA MET A 109 0.42 17.75 -8.68
C MET A 109 1.72 16.94 -8.58
N LYS A 110 2.70 17.40 -7.79
CA LYS A 110 3.94 16.65 -7.53
C LYS A 110 3.64 15.31 -6.85
N LEU A 111 2.76 15.30 -5.85
CA LEU A 111 2.34 14.06 -5.18
C LEU A 111 1.58 13.13 -6.11
N LYS A 112 0.67 13.64 -6.94
CA LYS A 112 -0.02 12.83 -7.97
C LYS A 112 0.97 12.24 -8.98
N ALA A 113 1.91 13.04 -9.48
CA ALA A 113 2.94 12.57 -10.40
C ALA A 113 3.86 11.51 -9.76
N ALA A 114 4.23 11.68 -8.49
CA ALA A 114 5.00 10.68 -7.75
C ALA A 114 4.22 9.36 -7.59
N ALA A 115 2.93 9.43 -7.25
CA ALA A 115 2.07 8.26 -7.16
C ALA A 115 1.94 7.52 -8.50
N LEU A 116 1.79 8.26 -9.61
CA LEU A 116 1.75 7.68 -10.95
C LEU A 116 3.07 7.00 -11.33
N LYS A 117 4.23 7.61 -11.05
CA LYS A 117 5.54 6.99 -11.30
C LYS A 117 5.72 5.67 -10.53
N VAL A 118 5.29 5.63 -9.27
CA VAL A 118 5.33 4.40 -8.46
C VAL A 118 4.42 3.32 -9.06
N ARG A 119 3.24 3.70 -9.57
CA ARG A 119 2.33 2.78 -10.27
C ARG A 119 2.98 2.20 -11.53
N GLU A 120 3.54 3.05 -12.40
CA GLU A 120 4.20 2.63 -13.63
C GLU A 120 5.34 1.64 -13.33
N ALA A 121 6.21 1.97 -12.37
CA ALA A 121 7.31 1.09 -11.96
C ALA A 121 6.81 -0.27 -11.42
N ARG A 122 5.72 -0.28 -10.66
CA ARG A 122 5.12 -1.53 -10.15
C ARG A 122 4.48 -2.36 -11.26
N LEU A 123 3.79 -1.73 -12.21
CA LEU A 123 3.16 -2.43 -13.34
C LEU A 123 4.21 -3.14 -14.21
N VAL A 124 5.34 -2.48 -14.49
CA VAL A 124 6.47 -3.10 -15.21
C VAL A 124 6.97 -4.33 -14.43
N LYS A 125 7.20 -4.19 -13.12
CA LYS A 125 7.67 -5.31 -12.29
C LYS A 125 6.67 -6.47 -12.24
N VAL A 126 5.37 -6.19 -12.16
CA VAL A 126 4.32 -7.22 -12.20
C VAL A 126 4.31 -7.92 -13.56
N HIS A 127 4.49 -7.18 -14.65
CA HIS A 127 4.59 -7.76 -15.99
C HIS A 127 5.81 -8.68 -16.12
N ASP A 128 6.99 -8.25 -15.65
CA ASP A 128 8.20 -9.06 -15.65
C ASP A 128 8.02 -10.36 -14.85
N VAL A 129 7.39 -10.29 -13.68
CA VAL A 129 7.12 -11.47 -12.85
C VAL A 129 6.13 -12.41 -13.54
N ALA A 130 5.08 -11.87 -14.17
CA ALA A 130 4.13 -12.65 -14.93
C ALA A 130 4.79 -13.40 -16.09
N THR A 131 5.65 -12.72 -16.87
CA THR A 131 6.41 -13.33 -17.97
C THR A 131 7.34 -14.43 -17.48
N ARG A 132 8.09 -14.19 -16.39
CA ARG A 132 8.96 -15.20 -15.77
C ARG A 132 8.17 -16.40 -15.26
N GLN A 133 6.99 -16.19 -14.67
CA GLN A 133 6.12 -17.30 -14.25
C GLN A 133 5.66 -18.13 -15.44
N THR A 134 5.27 -17.50 -16.55
CA THR A 134 4.92 -18.22 -17.78
C THR A 134 6.08 -19.04 -18.31
N GLU A 135 7.30 -18.49 -18.27
CA GLU A 135 8.51 -19.20 -18.69
C GLU A 135 8.85 -20.38 -17.76
N ILE A 136 8.74 -20.21 -16.44
CA ILE A 136 8.91 -21.31 -15.47
C ILE A 136 7.88 -22.42 -15.73
N VAL A 137 6.62 -22.08 -15.98
CA VAL A 137 5.58 -23.08 -16.30
C VAL A 137 5.91 -23.83 -17.59
N ARG A 138 6.43 -23.13 -18.62
CA ARG A 138 6.91 -23.77 -19.86
C ARG A 138 8.05 -24.75 -19.57
N LEU A 139 9.08 -24.32 -18.83
CA LEU A 139 10.21 -25.17 -18.47
C LEU A 139 9.80 -26.39 -17.65
N LEU A 140 8.86 -26.23 -16.70
CA LEU A 140 8.32 -27.36 -15.94
C LEU A 140 7.58 -28.36 -16.83
N LYS A 141 6.88 -27.88 -17.87
CA LYS A 141 6.21 -28.75 -18.84
C LYS A 141 7.22 -29.53 -19.66
N GLU A 142 8.26 -28.88 -20.17
CA GLU A 142 9.36 -29.50 -20.91
C GLU A 142 10.08 -30.56 -20.08
N LEU A 143 10.43 -30.25 -18.82
CA LEU A 143 11.02 -31.20 -17.88
C LEU A 143 10.09 -32.39 -17.58
N ASN A 144 8.79 -32.17 -17.48
CA ASN A 144 7.83 -33.25 -17.24
C ASN A 144 7.67 -34.18 -18.46
N GLU A 145 7.69 -33.62 -19.67
CA GLU A 145 7.69 -34.38 -20.92
C GLU A 145 8.98 -35.21 -21.05
N GLU A 146 10.13 -34.62 -20.74
CA GLU A 146 11.43 -35.33 -20.73
C GLU A 146 11.47 -36.44 -19.67
N ASN A 147 11.02 -36.16 -18.45
CA ASN A 147 10.96 -37.15 -17.38
C ASN A 147 10.02 -38.32 -17.75
N SER A 148 8.88 -38.01 -18.38
CA SER A 148 7.94 -39.05 -18.86
C SER A 148 8.59 -39.94 -19.93
N ARG A 149 9.37 -39.36 -20.86
CA ARG A 149 10.15 -40.12 -21.84
C ARG A 149 11.21 -41.01 -21.19
N LEU A 150 11.95 -40.49 -20.21
CA LEU A 150 12.98 -41.25 -19.50
C LEU A 150 12.38 -42.39 -18.66
N VAL A 151 11.21 -42.17 -18.05
CA VAL A 151 10.47 -43.23 -17.34
C VAL A 151 10.02 -44.33 -18.31
N GLU A 152 9.53 -43.96 -19.50
CA GLU A 152 9.16 -44.92 -20.54
C GLU A 152 10.37 -45.69 -21.09
N GLU A 153 11.49 -45.01 -21.35
CA GLU A 153 12.75 -45.64 -21.76
C GLU A 153 13.27 -46.59 -20.68
N LYS A 154 13.27 -46.16 -19.41
CA LYS A 154 13.62 -47.01 -18.27
C LYS A 154 12.72 -48.24 -18.22
N PHE A 155 11.41 -48.08 -18.35
CA PHE A 155 10.46 -49.19 -18.38
C PHE A 155 10.77 -50.17 -19.52
N LEU A 156 11.10 -49.69 -20.72
CA LEU A 156 11.47 -50.52 -21.87
C LEU A 156 12.78 -51.30 -21.64
N LEU A 157 13.75 -50.70 -20.94
CA LEU A 157 15.02 -51.34 -20.59
C LEU A 157 14.88 -52.35 -19.43
N GLU A 158 13.92 -52.13 -18.53
CA GLU A 158 13.62 -52.98 -17.38
C GLU A 158 12.56 -54.06 -17.67
N GLN A 159 11.94 -54.07 -18.86
CA GLN A 159 11.12 -55.20 -19.28
C GLN A 159 11.93 -56.51 -19.20
N PRO A 160 11.32 -57.60 -18.71
CA PRO A 160 11.97 -58.50 -17.78
C PRO A 160 13.08 -59.33 -18.45
N ARG A 161 14.34 -58.94 -18.20
CA ARG A 161 15.47 -59.89 -18.20
C ARG A 161 15.21 -61.06 -17.24
N GLU A 162 14.35 -60.85 -16.23
CA GLU A 162 13.88 -61.85 -15.27
C GLU A 162 13.16 -63.03 -15.92
N ALA A 163 12.39 -62.81 -17.00
CA ALA A 163 11.74 -63.91 -17.72
C ALA A 163 12.76 -64.82 -18.45
N SER A 164 13.88 -64.25 -18.91
CA SER A 164 14.96 -65.01 -19.55
C SER A 164 15.84 -65.74 -18.54
N VAL A 165 16.04 -65.18 -17.34
CA VAL A 165 16.80 -65.81 -16.26
C VAL A 165 15.99 -66.93 -15.59
N ALA A 166 14.70 -66.71 -15.30
CA ALA A 166 13.82 -67.73 -14.72
C ALA A 166 13.71 -68.97 -15.63
N LYS A 167 13.63 -68.79 -16.96
CA LYS A 167 13.58 -69.89 -17.93
C LYS A 167 14.88 -70.71 -17.98
N ALA A 168 16.04 -70.06 -17.83
CA ALA A 168 17.34 -70.74 -17.81
C ALA A 168 17.60 -71.47 -16.48
N VAL A 169 17.17 -70.89 -15.36
CA VAL A 169 17.30 -71.49 -14.02
C VAL A 169 16.38 -72.70 -13.87
N MET A 170 15.14 -72.65 -14.37
CA MET A 170 14.22 -73.79 -14.36
C MET A 170 14.69 -74.98 -15.23
N GLY A 171 15.50 -74.73 -16.26
CA GLY A 171 16.14 -75.78 -17.06
C GLY A 171 17.28 -76.51 -16.34
N PHE A 172 17.78 -75.96 -15.23
CA PHE A 172 18.88 -76.52 -14.44
C PHE A 172 18.42 -77.26 -13.18
N VAL A 173 17.23 -76.95 -12.65
CA VAL A 173 16.79 -77.39 -11.31
C VAL A 173 15.98 -78.69 -11.32
N ASP A 174 15.35 -79.11 -12.42
CA ASP A 174 14.70 -80.43 -12.45
C ASP A 174 14.46 -80.99 -13.87
N SER A 175 15.04 -82.15 -14.19
CA SER A 175 14.85 -82.83 -15.48
C SER A 175 13.45 -83.45 -15.64
N GLU A 176 12.67 -83.57 -14.56
CA GLU A 176 11.34 -84.20 -14.60
C GLU A 176 10.20 -83.26 -15.04
N LEU A 177 10.41 -81.94 -15.04
CA LEU A 177 9.41 -80.95 -15.46
C LEU A 177 9.47 -80.59 -16.95
N ALA A 178 10.42 -81.15 -17.70
CA ALA A 178 10.59 -80.95 -19.15
C ALA A 178 9.55 -81.65 -20.03
N SER A 179 8.47 -82.20 -19.45
CA SER A 179 7.37 -82.77 -20.23
C SER A 179 6.40 -81.68 -20.70
N SER A 180 5.99 -81.74 -21.97
CA SER A 180 5.16 -80.75 -22.69
C SER A 180 3.76 -80.49 -22.11
N LYS A 181 3.42 -81.05 -20.94
CA LYS A 181 2.11 -80.86 -20.30
C LYS A 181 1.99 -79.55 -19.51
N PHE A 182 3.09 -78.84 -19.25
CA PHE A 182 3.09 -77.64 -18.42
C PHE A 182 3.23 -76.31 -19.18
N GLU A 183 3.41 -76.34 -20.50
CA GLU A 183 3.71 -75.14 -21.31
C GLU A 183 2.63 -74.02 -21.27
N ASN A 184 1.39 -74.32 -20.90
CA ASN A 184 0.27 -73.38 -21.02
C ASN A 184 -0.30 -72.84 -19.70
N ARG A 185 0.46 -72.85 -18.59
CA ARG A 185 0.03 -72.16 -17.36
C ARG A 185 1.14 -71.26 -16.82
N SER A 186 1.26 -70.08 -17.42
CA SER A 186 2.16 -69.00 -17.01
C SER A 186 2.13 -68.68 -15.51
N GLY A 187 1.03 -68.95 -14.81
CA GLY A 187 0.95 -68.76 -13.35
C GLY A 187 1.59 -69.86 -12.49
N ALA A 188 1.72 -71.10 -12.98
CA ALA A 188 2.22 -72.22 -12.15
C ALA A 188 3.74 -72.15 -11.93
N PHE A 189 4.48 -71.68 -12.93
CA PHE A 189 5.94 -71.50 -12.84
C PHE A 189 6.34 -70.33 -11.95
N GLN A 190 5.60 -69.22 -12.01
CA GLN A 190 5.83 -68.08 -11.13
C GLN A 190 5.56 -68.43 -9.67
N PHE A 191 4.50 -69.19 -9.40
CA PHE A 191 4.15 -69.65 -8.04
C PHE A 191 5.21 -70.61 -7.46
N ALA A 192 5.77 -71.52 -8.27
CA ALA A 192 6.83 -72.43 -7.81
C ALA A 192 8.15 -71.71 -7.52
N PHE A 193 8.51 -70.71 -8.33
CA PHE A 193 9.70 -69.89 -8.10
C PHE A 193 9.56 -68.99 -6.86
N GLU A 194 8.40 -68.37 -6.66
CA GLU A 194 8.09 -67.60 -5.45
C GLU A 194 8.06 -68.47 -4.20
N ALA A 195 7.58 -69.72 -4.29
CA ALA A 195 7.61 -70.67 -3.17
C ALA A 195 9.04 -71.09 -2.79
N TRP A 196 9.93 -71.28 -3.76
CA TRP A 196 11.35 -71.63 -3.52
C TRP A 196 12.16 -70.48 -2.92
N LEU A 197 11.92 -69.24 -3.35
CA LEU A 197 12.59 -68.06 -2.78
C LEU A 197 12.22 -67.79 -1.32
N ASN A 198 11.03 -68.24 -0.89
CA ASN A 198 10.47 -67.97 0.44
C ASN A 198 10.59 -69.17 1.42
N SER A 199 11.25 -70.26 1.00
CA SER A 199 11.62 -71.41 1.84
C SER A 199 13.10 -71.39 2.19
#